data_AF-A0AAD9FE34-F1
#
_entry.id   AF-A0AAD9FE34-F1
#
_cell.length_a   1.000
_cell.length_b   1.000
_cell.length_c   1.000
_cell.angle_alpha   90.00
_cell.angle_beta   90.00
_cell.angle_gamma   90.00
#
_symmetry.space_group_name_H-M   'P 1'
#
loop_
_entity.id
_entity.type
_entity.pdbx_description
1 polymer ?
#
loop_
_entity_poly.entity_id
_entity_poly.type
_entity_poly.pdbx_seq_one_letter_code
_entity_poly.pdbx_strand_id
1 'polypeptide(L)'
;MLKENDSIYIHGCPCHIIHNTAKHAGQKFMEISGFDPEDLTVDVGYWFKGSTNRKGYLAEFCEFHESEYMEMLLHISVRWLSLERCITRILRQYGPLTSYFKSLNEKQPRFRRLRERSSIFQLHGEMTKFIKKLCARFMKPSALQGRQVHDILYKDPLNQLPGEKLNVGFTTRATLSRLLEAGDITPQEVQLFQQAALAFLVRAVEYGINKLPLKEALLRHTRCVDVQQRTECGVEDALYFIDRFQELLPFHGPEEQDKVCEEFL
;
A
#
# COMPACT_ATOMS: atom_id res chain seq x y z
N MET A 1 30.48 -12.61 1.05
CA MET A 1 29.53 -12.19 2.09
C MET A 1 28.52 -13.29 2.41
N LEU A 2 27.39 -13.42 1.70
CA LEU A 2 26.28 -14.35 2.07
C LEU A 2 26.60 -15.86 2.07
N LYS A 3 27.81 -16.29 1.67
CA LYS A 3 28.29 -17.69 1.77
C LYS A 3 29.43 -17.87 2.78
N GLU A 4 29.73 -16.83 3.55
CA GLU A 4 30.92 -16.73 4.41
C GLU A 4 30.56 -16.23 5.82
N ASN A 5 29.31 -15.84 6.06
CA ASN A 5 28.84 -15.17 7.28
C ASN A 5 27.33 -15.48 7.47
N ASP A 6 26.98 -16.64 8.02
CA ASP A 6 25.60 -17.12 8.10
C ASP A 6 24.72 -16.30 9.07
N SER A 7 25.35 -15.53 9.96
CA SER A 7 24.73 -14.53 10.84
C SER A 7 24.13 -13.33 10.07
N ILE A 8 24.58 -13.03 8.84
CA ILE A 8 24.14 -11.83 8.10
C ILE A 8 22.82 -12.09 7.34
N TYR A 9 21.70 -11.77 7.98
CA TYR A 9 20.38 -11.79 7.33
C TYR A 9 20.14 -10.52 6.47
N ILE A 10 20.01 -10.69 5.16
CA ILE A 10 19.68 -9.60 4.22
C ILE A 10 18.25 -9.77 3.70
N HIS A 11 17.39 -8.78 3.95
CA HIS A 11 16.01 -8.77 3.49
C HIS A 11 15.63 -7.56 2.62
N GLY A 12 14.72 -7.75 1.67
CA GLY A 12 14.19 -6.68 0.83
C GLY A 12 13.34 -5.69 1.64
N CYS A 13 13.62 -4.38 1.54
CA CYS A 13 12.88 -3.34 2.26
C CYS A 13 11.34 -3.51 2.14
N PRO A 14 10.59 -3.75 3.23
CA PRO A 14 9.15 -3.99 3.13
C PRO A 14 8.35 -2.81 2.60
N CYS A 15 8.81 -1.57 2.81
CA CYS A 15 8.24 -0.39 2.16
C CYS A 15 8.37 -0.45 0.62
N HIS A 16 9.48 -0.99 0.10
CA HIS A 16 9.65 -1.25 -1.33
C HIS A 16 8.77 -2.42 -1.81
N ILE A 17 8.53 -3.43 -0.97
CA ILE A 17 7.58 -4.50 -1.30
C ILE A 17 6.15 -3.96 -1.34
N ILE A 18 5.71 -3.18 -0.34
CA ILE A 18 4.39 -2.53 -0.29
C ILE A 18 4.18 -1.55 -1.46
N HIS A 19 5.20 -0.75 -1.82
CA HIS A 19 5.17 0.07 -3.04
C HIS A 19 4.96 -0.79 -4.29
N ASN A 20 5.72 -1.89 -4.45
CA ASN A 20 5.55 -2.80 -5.58
C ASN A 20 4.20 -3.54 -5.54
N THR A 21 3.64 -3.82 -4.35
CA THR A 21 2.28 -4.35 -4.17
C THR A 21 1.26 -3.38 -4.74
N ALA A 22 1.29 -2.11 -4.32
CA ALA A 22 0.38 -1.07 -4.81
C ALA A 22 0.55 -0.85 -6.32
N LYS A 23 1.79 -0.85 -6.81
CA LYS A 23 2.12 -0.69 -8.23
C LYS A 23 1.64 -1.87 -9.09
N HIS A 24 1.87 -3.11 -8.69
CA HIS A 24 1.39 -4.28 -9.44
C HIS A 24 -0.13 -4.43 -9.37
N ALA A 25 -0.75 -3.96 -8.30
CA ALA A 25 -2.20 -3.83 -8.22
C ALA A 25 -2.72 -2.73 -9.16
N GLY A 26 -2.07 -1.55 -9.20
CA GLY A 26 -2.38 -0.45 -10.11
C GLY A 26 -2.23 -0.84 -11.59
N GLN A 27 -1.16 -1.54 -11.93
CA GLN A 27 -0.99 -2.16 -13.26
C GLN A 27 -2.17 -3.08 -13.60
N LYS A 28 -2.65 -3.90 -12.65
CA LYS A 28 -3.79 -4.79 -12.91
C LYS A 28 -5.14 -4.07 -12.98
N PHE A 29 -5.27 -2.91 -12.33
CA PHE A 29 -6.39 -2.00 -12.53
C PHE A 29 -6.35 -1.41 -13.95
N MET A 30 -5.21 -0.82 -14.35
CA MET A 30 -4.97 -0.23 -15.67
C MET A 30 -5.17 -1.25 -16.82
N GLU A 31 -4.74 -2.50 -16.65
CA GLU A 31 -4.98 -3.60 -17.60
C GLU A 31 -6.47 -3.88 -17.90
N ILE A 32 -7.38 -3.41 -17.04
CA ILE A 32 -8.84 -3.65 -17.15
C ILE A 32 -9.60 -2.35 -17.43
N SER A 33 -9.25 -1.25 -16.76
CA SER A 33 -9.92 0.05 -16.88
C SER A 33 -9.35 0.96 -17.97
N GLY A 34 -8.14 0.67 -18.46
CA GLY A 34 -7.38 1.58 -19.33
C GLY A 34 -6.81 2.81 -18.63
N PHE A 35 -6.92 2.91 -17.29
CA PHE A 35 -6.59 4.12 -16.52
C PHE A 35 -5.60 3.84 -15.38
N ASP A 36 -4.54 4.65 -15.27
CA ASP A 36 -3.59 4.63 -14.16
C ASP A 36 -3.64 5.96 -13.37
N PRO A 37 -4.04 5.94 -12.08
CA PRO A 37 -3.99 7.12 -11.22
C PRO A 37 -2.58 7.69 -11.00
N GLU A 38 -1.52 6.89 -11.08
CA GLU A 38 -0.13 7.34 -10.90
C GLU A 38 0.31 8.22 -12.08
N ASP A 39 0.02 7.80 -13.32
CA ASP A 39 0.31 8.59 -14.52
C ASP A 39 -0.52 9.88 -14.57
N LEU A 40 -1.83 9.87 -14.27
CA LEU A 40 -2.62 11.10 -14.14
C LEU A 40 -1.98 12.09 -13.15
N THR A 41 -1.52 11.57 -12.01
CA THR A 41 -0.94 12.39 -10.95
C THR A 41 0.44 12.97 -11.34
N VAL A 42 1.21 12.23 -12.14
CA VAL A 42 2.45 12.72 -12.75
C VAL A 42 2.14 13.78 -13.80
N ASP A 43 1.26 13.51 -14.76
CA ASP A 43 0.96 14.42 -15.89
C ASP A 43 0.43 15.78 -15.40
N VAL A 44 -0.54 15.79 -14.49
CA VAL A 44 -1.06 17.05 -13.90
C VAL A 44 0.04 17.78 -13.10
N GLY A 45 0.82 17.05 -12.30
CA GLY A 45 1.91 17.64 -11.52
C GLY A 45 3.03 18.25 -12.37
N TYR A 46 3.35 17.64 -13.52
CA TYR A 46 4.32 18.18 -14.48
C TYR A 46 3.73 19.30 -15.35
N TRP A 47 2.43 19.26 -15.69
CA TRP A 47 1.80 20.28 -16.54
C TRP A 47 1.92 21.70 -15.98
N PHE A 48 1.69 21.88 -14.67
CA PHE A 48 1.80 23.17 -13.98
C PHE A 48 3.21 23.50 -13.49
N LYS A 49 4.18 22.59 -13.66
CA LYS A 49 5.54 22.77 -13.14
C LYS A 49 6.26 23.90 -13.90
N GLY A 50 6.63 24.96 -13.16
CA GLY A 50 7.45 26.06 -13.69
C GLY A 50 6.73 27.07 -14.59
N SER A 51 5.47 26.83 -14.98
CA SER A 51 4.70 27.80 -15.78
C SER A 51 3.82 28.68 -14.89
N THR A 52 4.20 29.94 -14.73
CA THR A 52 3.38 30.97 -14.06
C THR A 52 2.02 31.14 -14.74
N ASN A 53 1.99 31.21 -16.07
CA ASN A 53 0.76 31.42 -16.82
C ASN A 53 -0.23 30.26 -16.64
N ARG A 54 0.22 29.00 -16.70
CA ARG A 54 -0.66 27.85 -16.45
C ARG A 54 -1.22 27.84 -15.02
N LYS A 55 -0.44 28.28 -14.03
CA LYS A 55 -0.92 28.44 -12.64
C LYS A 55 -1.91 29.59 -12.49
N GLY A 56 -1.69 30.72 -13.17
CA GLY A 56 -2.60 31.87 -13.21
C GLY A 56 -3.95 31.48 -13.79
N TYR A 57 -3.97 30.89 -14.98
CA TYR A 57 -5.21 30.36 -15.57
C TYR A 57 -5.91 29.33 -14.66
N LEU A 58 -5.18 28.44 -13.99
CA LEU A 58 -5.81 27.53 -13.02
C LEU A 58 -6.43 28.29 -11.84
N ALA A 59 -5.83 29.38 -11.36
CA ALA A 59 -6.41 30.20 -10.30
C ALA A 59 -7.71 30.91 -10.75
N GLU A 60 -7.77 31.41 -11.98
CA GLU A 60 -9.00 31.94 -12.60
C GLU A 60 -10.10 30.86 -12.66
N PHE A 61 -9.75 29.63 -13.05
CA PHE A 61 -10.68 28.50 -12.99
C PHE A 61 -11.04 28.10 -11.55
N CYS A 62 -10.17 28.27 -10.56
CA CYS A 62 -10.51 28.03 -9.15
C CYS A 62 -11.52 29.05 -8.63
N GLU A 63 -11.33 30.34 -8.94
CA GLU A 63 -12.27 31.42 -8.61
C GLU A 63 -13.65 31.17 -9.24
N PHE A 64 -13.71 30.77 -10.51
CA PHE A 64 -14.96 30.42 -11.21
C PHE A 64 -15.74 29.24 -10.59
N HIS A 65 -15.10 28.35 -9.83
CA HIS A 65 -15.77 27.26 -9.10
C HIS A 65 -15.84 27.51 -7.58
N GLU A 66 -15.66 28.76 -7.13
CA GLU A 66 -15.66 29.15 -5.70
C GLU A 66 -14.69 28.29 -4.85
N SER A 67 -13.53 27.94 -5.42
CA SER A 67 -12.63 26.91 -4.91
C SER A 67 -11.28 27.48 -4.42
N GLU A 68 -10.77 26.98 -3.30
CA GLU A 68 -9.43 27.33 -2.79
C GLU A 68 -8.34 26.86 -3.78
N TYR A 69 -7.65 27.81 -4.42
CA TYR A 69 -6.46 27.50 -5.21
C TYR A 69 -5.36 26.91 -4.31
N MET A 70 -4.89 25.73 -4.67
CA MET A 70 -3.79 25.03 -4.01
C MET A 70 -2.78 24.57 -5.07
N GLU A 71 -1.54 25.08 -4.99
CA GLU A 71 -0.48 24.75 -5.96
C GLU A 71 -0.36 23.24 -6.22
N MET A 72 -0.32 22.84 -7.49
CA MET A 72 -0.28 21.42 -7.86
C MET A 72 1.02 20.76 -7.41
N LEU A 73 0.88 19.70 -6.61
CA LEU A 73 2.01 18.97 -6.04
C LEU A 73 2.60 18.03 -7.10
N LEU A 74 3.94 18.03 -7.19
CA LEU A 74 4.67 17.18 -8.12
C LEU A 74 4.85 15.76 -7.54
N HIS A 75 4.12 14.78 -8.09
CA HIS A 75 4.44 13.37 -7.86
C HIS A 75 5.56 12.90 -8.79
N ILE A 76 6.38 11.97 -8.29
CA ILE A 76 7.23 11.08 -9.08
C ILE A 76 7.24 9.71 -8.42
N SER A 77 6.94 8.65 -9.17
CA SER A 77 6.82 7.22 -8.75
C SER A 77 7.74 6.77 -7.60
N VAL A 78 9.01 7.11 -7.73
CA VAL A 78 10.12 6.90 -6.78
C VAL A 78 9.93 7.51 -5.38
N ARG A 79 9.19 8.61 -5.25
CA ARG A 79 8.78 9.26 -4.00
C ARG A 79 7.37 8.83 -3.62
N TRP A 80 7.15 7.52 -3.56
CA TRP A 80 5.87 6.83 -3.36
C TRP A 80 4.90 7.50 -2.35
N LEU A 81 5.40 8.00 -1.20
CA LEU A 81 4.59 8.70 -0.19
C LEU A 81 3.95 10.03 -0.65
N SER A 82 4.34 10.61 -1.80
CA SER A 82 3.64 11.79 -2.32
C SER A 82 2.45 11.46 -3.22
N LEU A 83 2.25 10.20 -3.65
CA LEU A 83 1.15 9.83 -4.55
C LEU A 83 -0.21 10.18 -3.94
N GLU A 84 -0.47 9.72 -2.70
CA GLU A 84 -1.69 10.02 -1.94
C GLU A 84 -1.91 11.54 -1.78
N ARG A 85 -0.86 12.29 -1.44
CA ARG A 85 -0.94 13.75 -1.28
C ARG A 85 -1.27 14.46 -2.59
N CYS A 86 -0.74 13.98 -3.71
CA CYS A 86 -0.96 14.59 -5.02
C CYS A 86 -2.33 14.20 -5.60
N ILE A 87 -2.79 12.95 -5.44
CA ILE A 87 -4.17 12.52 -5.74
C ILE A 87 -5.15 13.36 -4.91
N THR A 88 -4.92 13.55 -3.61
CA THR A 88 -5.76 14.38 -2.74
C THR A 88 -5.80 15.84 -3.21
N ARG A 89 -4.68 16.39 -3.70
CA ARG A 89 -4.57 17.75 -4.26
C ARG A 89 -5.33 17.90 -5.58
N ILE A 90 -5.38 16.85 -6.40
CA ILE A 90 -6.18 16.80 -7.64
C ILE A 90 -7.68 16.70 -7.30
N LEU A 91 -8.07 15.75 -6.44
CA LEU A 91 -9.48 15.53 -6.08
C LEU A 91 -10.12 16.78 -5.45
N ARG A 92 -9.38 17.53 -4.62
CA ARG A 92 -9.86 18.79 -4.03
C ARG A 92 -10.09 19.93 -5.04
N GLN A 93 -9.46 19.89 -6.20
CA GLN A 93 -9.57 20.91 -7.27
C GLN A 93 -10.14 20.31 -8.56
N TYR A 94 -10.89 19.21 -8.46
CA TYR A 94 -11.27 18.42 -9.62
C TYR A 94 -12.16 19.18 -10.61
N GLY A 95 -13.06 20.04 -10.12
CA GLY A 95 -13.87 20.95 -10.97
C GLY A 95 -12.99 21.92 -11.78
N PRO A 96 -12.24 22.83 -11.11
CA PRO A 96 -11.28 23.72 -11.77
C PRO A 96 -10.35 23.02 -12.76
N LEU A 97 -9.72 21.91 -12.36
CA LEU A 97 -8.82 21.13 -13.20
C LEU A 97 -9.53 20.54 -14.42
N THR A 98 -10.76 20.02 -14.27
CA THR A 98 -11.55 19.46 -15.37
C THR A 98 -11.91 20.53 -16.41
N SER A 99 -12.40 21.69 -15.95
CA SER A 99 -12.76 22.80 -16.82
C SER A 99 -11.53 23.41 -17.52
N TYR A 100 -10.42 23.52 -16.79
CA TYR A 100 -9.13 23.93 -17.34
C TYR A 100 -8.59 22.95 -18.39
N PHE A 101 -8.52 21.65 -18.12
CA PHE A 101 -7.98 20.68 -19.09
C PHE A 101 -8.90 20.48 -20.31
N LYS A 102 -10.22 20.71 -20.20
CA LYS A 102 -11.13 20.77 -21.35
C LYS A 102 -10.81 21.93 -22.33
N SER A 103 -10.00 22.91 -21.93
CA SER A 103 -9.53 24.00 -22.81
C SER A 103 -8.19 23.73 -23.52
N LEU A 104 -7.58 22.55 -23.30
CA LEU A 104 -6.20 22.24 -23.71
C LEU A 104 -6.09 21.08 -24.71
N ASN A 105 -5.01 21.08 -25.51
CA ASN A 105 -4.90 20.22 -26.70
C ASN A 105 -3.45 19.77 -27.03
N GLU A 106 -2.71 19.15 -26.10
CA GLU A 106 -1.32 18.66 -26.34
C GLU A 106 -0.85 17.57 -25.34
N LYS A 107 0.18 16.75 -25.67
CA LYS A 107 0.71 15.63 -24.83
C LYS A 107 2.20 15.28 -25.09
N GLN A 108 3.09 15.20 -24.07
CA GLN A 108 4.43 14.50 -24.09
C GLN A 108 5.00 14.16 -22.66
N PRO A 109 5.96 13.20 -22.46
CA PRO A 109 6.22 12.55 -21.12
C PRO A 109 7.69 12.33 -20.59
N ARG A 110 7.87 12.06 -19.24
CA ARG A 110 8.85 11.14 -18.50
C ARG A 110 9.81 11.63 -17.33
N PHE A 111 9.67 11.02 -16.11
CA PHE A 111 10.69 10.60 -15.04
C PHE A 111 11.44 11.63 -14.10
N ARG A 112 12.20 11.37 -12.98
CA ARG A 112 12.46 10.43 -11.78
C ARG A 112 13.51 11.15 -10.81
N ARG A 113 14.10 10.81 -9.60
CA ARG A 113 14.34 9.73 -8.55
C ARG A 113 14.07 10.31 -7.09
N LEU A 114 14.32 9.78 -5.85
CA LEU A 114 14.98 8.63 -5.14
C LEU A 114 14.36 8.40 -3.69
N ARG A 115 15.07 7.93 -2.62
CA ARG A 115 14.52 7.19 -1.40
C ARG A 115 15.28 7.32 -0.04
N GLU A 116 14.61 7.03 1.11
CA GLU A 116 15.09 6.44 2.42
C GLU A 116 13.86 5.90 3.24
N ARG A 117 13.83 5.27 4.47
CA ARG A 117 14.75 4.59 5.46
C ARG A 117 14.01 3.34 6.10
N SER A 118 14.14 2.96 7.40
CA SER A 118 13.55 1.70 7.99
C SER A 118 13.46 1.56 9.55
N SER A 119 12.47 0.79 10.04
CA SER A 119 12.35 0.22 11.42
C SER A 119 11.94 -1.27 11.35
N ILE A 120 12.55 -2.19 12.13
CA ILE A 120 12.49 -3.64 11.86
C ILE A 120 11.46 -4.46 12.68
N PHE A 121 11.36 -4.28 13.99
CA PHE A 121 10.56 -5.15 14.88
C PHE A 121 9.06 -5.13 14.57
N GLN A 122 8.53 -3.97 14.18
CA GLN A 122 7.11 -3.77 13.82
C GLN A 122 6.70 -4.54 12.56
N LEU A 123 7.66 -4.97 11.72
CA LEU A 123 7.38 -5.44 10.36
C LEU A 123 6.49 -6.68 10.34
N HIS A 124 6.77 -7.72 11.13
CA HIS A 124 5.98 -8.96 11.03
C HIS A 124 4.51 -8.75 11.41
N GLY A 125 4.26 -7.98 12.47
CA GLY A 125 2.92 -7.56 12.87
C GLY A 125 2.23 -6.71 11.80
N GLU A 126 2.86 -5.65 11.30
CA GLU A 126 2.24 -4.77 10.32
C GLU A 126 2.09 -5.38 8.92
N MET A 127 3.00 -6.26 8.48
CA MET A 127 2.82 -7.04 7.25
C MET A 127 1.63 -8.00 7.36
N THR A 128 1.47 -8.65 8.51
CA THR A 128 0.32 -9.54 8.79
C THR A 128 -0.99 -8.75 8.82
N LYS A 129 -1.03 -7.61 9.53
CA LYS A 129 -2.18 -6.70 9.57
C LYS A 129 -2.48 -6.14 8.17
N PHE A 130 -1.48 -5.77 7.39
CA PHE A 130 -1.60 -5.23 6.03
C PHE A 130 -2.32 -6.21 5.09
N ILE A 131 -1.87 -7.46 5.02
CA ILE A 131 -2.54 -8.46 4.16
C ILE A 131 -3.97 -8.74 4.66
N LYS A 132 -4.18 -8.93 5.96
CA LYS A 132 -5.54 -9.14 6.51
C LYS A 132 -6.47 -7.94 6.22
N LYS A 133 -5.98 -6.70 6.30
CA LYS A 133 -6.69 -5.47 5.93
C LYS A 133 -6.98 -5.37 4.42
N LEU A 134 -6.12 -5.91 3.55
CA LEU A 134 -6.39 -5.99 2.11
C LEU A 134 -7.47 -7.04 1.80
N CYS A 135 -7.33 -8.26 2.32
CA CYS A 135 -8.32 -9.34 2.14
C CYS A 135 -9.72 -8.91 2.60
N ALA A 136 -9.81 -8.22 3.74
CA ALA A 136 -11.06 -7.69 4.30
C ALA A 136 -11.78 -6.64 3.41
N ARG A 137 -11.17 -6.19 2.30
CA ARG A 137 -11.84 -5.30 1.32
C ARG A 137 -12.67 -6.03 0.27
N PHE A 138 -12.40 -7.32 0.03
CA PHE A 138 -13.03 -8.07 -1.06
C PHE A 138 -13.41 -9.52 -0.71
N MET A 139 -13.08 -10.01 0.49
CA MET A 139 -13.44 -11.35 0.96
C MET A 139 -14.55 -11.32 2.02
N LYS A 140 -15.32 -12.40 2.08
CA LYS A 140 -16.33 -12.65 3.14
C LYS A 140 -15.62 -12.78 4.50
N PRO A 141 -16.14 -12.20 5.60
CA PRO A 141 -15.50 -12.28 6.92
C PRO A 141 -15.23 -13.72 7.40
N SER A 142 -16.14 -14.64 7.12
CA SER A 142 -16.00 -16.08 7.42
C SER A 142 -14.84 -16.77 6.71
N ALA A 143 -14.35 -16.22 5.58
CA ALA A 143 -13.17 -16.73 4.89
C ALA A 143 -11.83 -16.23 5.49
N LEU A 144 -11.89 -15.31 6.47
CA LEU A 144 -10.71 -14.69 7.11
C LEU A 144 -10.58 -15.08 8.59
N GLN A 145 -11.68 -15.44 9.25
CA GLN A 145 -11.72 -15.78 10.68
C GLN A 145 -10.81 -16.97 11.01
N GLY A 146 -9.99 -16.84 12.04
CA GLY A 146 -9.09 -17.91 12.54
C GLY A 146 -7.88 -18.25 11.67
N ARG A 147 -7.78 -17.75 10.42
CA ARG A 147 -6.73 -18.17 9.47
C ARG A 147 -5.41 -17.42 9.65
N GLN A 148 -4.29 -18.09 9.39
CA GLN A 148 -3.02 -17.41 9.13
C GLN A 148 -2.99 -16.90 7.69
N VAL A 149 -2.11 -15.93 7.41
CA VAL A 149 -2.10 -15.20 6.14
C VAL A 149 -1.85 -16.10 4.92
N HIS A 150 -1.12 -17.21 5.12
CA HIS A 150 -0.84 -18.18 4.07
C HIS A 150 -2.00 -19.17 3.78
N ASP A 151 -3.01 -19.27 4.66
CA ASP A 151 -4.17 -20.17 4.51
C ASP A 151 -5.41 -19.45 3.95
N ILE A 152 -5.28 -18.16 3.64
CA ILE A 152 -6.36 -17.36 3.06
C ILE A 152 -6.51 -17.74 1.59
N LEU A 153 -7.63 -18.37 1.24
CA LEU A 153 -7.96 -18.76 -0.14
C LEU A 153 -8.48 -17.56 -0.96
N TYR A 154 -7.65 -16.51 -1.07
CA TYR A 154 -8.04 -15.21 -1.63
C TYR A 154 -8.37 -15.23 -3.14
N LYS A 155 -7.93 -16.27 -3.86
CA LYS A 155 -8.24 -16.45 -5.29
C LYS A 155 -9.57 -17.14 -5.56
N ASP A 156 -10.16 -17.79 -4.57
CA ASP A 156 -11.41 -18.55 -4.73
C ASP A 156 -12.62 -17.58 -4.79
N PRO A 157 -13.36 -17.53 -5.91
CA PRO A 157 -14.54 -16.66 -6.06
C PRO A 157 -15.63 -16.93 -5.00
N LEU A 158 -15.72 -18.15 -4.47
CA LEU A 158 -16.68 -18.49 -3.41
C LEU A 158 -16.38 -17.76 -2.09
N ASN A 159 -15.13 -17.35 -1.86
CA ASN A 159 -14.73 -16.57 -0.69
C ASN A 159 -14.79 -15.05 -0.94
N GLN A 160 -14.96 -14.61 -2.19
CA GLN A 160 -14.98 -13.20 -2.58
C GLN A 160 -16.39 -12.58 -2.44
N LEU A 161 -16.43 -11.24 -2.40
CA LEU A 161 -17.65 -10.45 -2.39
C LEU A 161 -18.03 -10.04 -3.83
N PRO A 162 -19.34 -9.97 -4.17
CA PRO A 162 -19.82 -9.33 -5.38
C PRO A 162 -19.31 -7.88 -5.53
N GLY A 163 -19.21 -7.41 -6.77
CA GLY A 163 -18.59 -6.13 -7.11
C GLY A 163 -19.20 -4.92 -6.39
N GLU A 164 -20.51 -4.93 -6.17
CA GLU A 164 -21.28 -3.87 -5.50
C GLU A 164 -21.02 -3.85 -3.98
N LYS A 165 -20.48 -4.95 -3.43
CA LYS A 165 -20.18 -5.16 -2.01
C LYS A 165 -18.69 -5.02 -1.67
N LEU A 166 -17.84 -4.69 -2.65
CA LEU A 166 -16.41 -4.40 -2.43
C LEU A 166 -16.22 -3.13 -1.56
N ASN A 167 -15.28 -3.17 -0.62
CA ASN A 167 -14.93 -2.02 0.21
C ASN A 167 -13.94 -1.08 -0.49
N VAL A 168 -14.48 -0.34 -1.47
CA VAL A 168 -13.80 0.76 -2.18
C VAL A 168 -13.90 2.11 -1.45
N GLY A 169 -14.48 2.14 -0.24
CA GLY A 169 -14.73 3.35 0.55
C GLY A 169 -16.09 4.01 0.26
N PHE A 170 -16.66 4.68 1.27
CA PHE A 170 -17.99 5.30 1.17
C PHE A 170 -18.06 6.39 0.08
N THR A 171 -17.11 7.33 0.07
CA THR A 171 -17.02 8.41 -0.92
C THR A 171 -17.00 7.90 -2.35
N THR A 172 -16.24 6.82 -2.60
CA THR A 172 -16.15 6.18 -3.92
C THR A 172 -17.50 5.59 -4.35
N ARG A 173 -18.20 4.87 -3.45
CA ARG A 173 -19.54 4.30 -3.73
C ARG A 173 -20.56 5.40 -3.99
N ALA A 174 -20.60 6.44 -3.15
CA ALA A 174 -21.50 7.58 -3.32
C ALA A 174 -21.23 8.35 -4.64
N THR A 175 -19.96 8.49 -5.02
CA THR A 175 -19.58 9.13 -6.28
C THR A 175 -20.03 8.31 -7.49
N LEU A 176 -19.84 6.99 -7.47
CA LEU A 176 -20.31 6.09 -8.53
C LEU A 176 -21.84 6.10 -8.68
N SER A 177 -22.58 6.04 -7.56
CA SER A 177 -24.04 6.21 -7.56
C SER A 177 -24.46 7.54 -8.19
N ARG A 178 -23.90 8.67 -7.73
CA ARG A 178 -24.24 10.00 -8.27
C ARG A 178 -23.93 10.13 -9.76
N LEU A 179 -22.80 9.61 -10.23
CA LEU A 179 -22.43 9.63 -11.64
C LEU A 179 -23.40 8.78 -12.49
N LEU A 180 -23.77 7.59 -12.01
CA LEU A 180 -24.72 6.70 -12.70
C LEU A 180 -26.14 7.31 -12.73
N GLU A 181 -26.59 7.90 -11.62
CA GLU A 181 -27.88 8.58 -11.48
C GLU A 181 -27.97 9.85 -12.37
N ALA A 182 -26.86 10.55 -12.57
CA ALA A 182 -26.76 11.69 -13.49
C ALA A 182 -26.64 11.29 -14.97
N GLY A 183 -26.37 10.02 -15.27
CA GLY A 183 -26.03 9.56 -16.62
C GLY A 183 -24.61 9.94 -17.07
N ASP A 184 -23.75 10.41 -16.15
CA ASP A 184 -22.33 10.72 -16.41
C ASP A 184 -21.52 9.43 -16.75
N ILE A 185 -21.98 8.25 -16.30
CA ILE A 185 -21.39 6.93 -16.59
C ILE A 185 -22.47 5.86 -16.80
N THR A 186 -22.13 4.80 -17.52
CA THR A 186 -23.00 3.65 -17.80
C THR A 186 -22.91 2.54 -16.73
N PRO A 187 -23.92 1.65 -16.63
CA PRO A 187 -23.82 0.43 -15.82
C PRO A 187 -22.61 -0.46 -16.18
N GLN A 188 -22.22 -0.47 -17.45
CA GLN A 188 -21.07 -1.21 -17.96
C GLN A 188 -19.75 -0.65 -17.41
N GLU A 189 -19.59 0.68 -17.35
CA GLU A 189 -18.42 1.32 -16.74
C GLU A 189 -18.36 1.11 -15.22
N VAL A 190 -19.51 1.11 -14.54
CA VAL A 190 -19.60 0.73 -13.12
C VAL A 190 -19.17 -0.72 -12.91
N GLN A 191 -19.60 -1.65 -13.78
CA GLN A 191 -19.17 -3.05 -13.73
C GLN A 191 -17.66 -3.19 -14.02
N LEU A 192 -17.12 -2.46 -15.00
CA LEU A 192 -15.71 -2.46 -15.36
C LEU A 192 -14.84 -1.93 -14.20
N PHE A 193 -15.26 -0.85 -13.54
CA PHE A 193 -14.62 -0.34 -12.33
C PHE A 193 -14.59 -1.40 -11.22
N GLN A 194 -15.71 -2.10 -10.96
CA GLN A 194 -15.78 -3.13 -9.93
C GLN A 194 -14.85 -4.32 -10.24
N GLN A 195 -14.79 -4.75 -11.51
CA GLN A 195 -13.86 -5.80 -11.96
C GLN A 195 -12.39 -5.37 -11.78
N ALA A 196 -12.05 -4.14 -12.20
CA ALA A 196 -10.72 -3.58 -12.02
C ALA A 196 -10.33 -3.44 -10.54
N ALA A 197 -11.26 -3.01 -9.68
CA ALA A 197 -11.06 -2.88 -8.23
C ALA A 197 -10.87 -4.24 -7.54
N LEU A 198 -11.64 -5.27 -7.92
CA LEU A 198 -11.43 -6.64 -7.42
C LEU A 198 -10.06 -7.18 -7.85
N ALA A 199 -9.71 -7.02 -9.13
CA ALA A 199 -8.44 -7.50 -9.67
C ALA A 199 -7.23 -6.78 -9.07
N PHE A 200 -7.33 -5.47 -8.81
CA PHE A 200 -6.37 -4.69 -8.02
C PHE A 200 -6.15 -5.34 -6.64
N LEU A 201 -7.23 -5.60 -5.90
CA LEU A 201 -7.14 -6.12 -4.53
C LEU A 201 -6.62 -7.57 -4.47
N VAL A 202 -7.05 -8.44 -5.39
CA VAL A 202 -6.53 -9.80 -5.54
C VAL A 202 -5.04 -9.79 -5.89
N ARG A 203 -4.61 -8.93 -6.82
CA ARG A 203 -3.20 -8.80 -7.21
C ARG A 203 -2.34 -8.18 -6.10
N ALA A 204 -2.90 -7.26 -5.31
CA ALA A 204 -2.24 -6.71 -4.13
C ALA A 204 -1.97 -7.80 -3.08
N VAL A 205 -2.97 -8.63 -2.76
CA VAL A 205 -2.80 -9.76 -1.84
C VAL A 205 -1.81 -10.79 -2.40
N GLU A 206 -1.91 -11.13 -3.69
CA GLU A 206 -0.98 -12.06 -4.34
C GLU A 206 0.48 -11.60 -4.27
N TYR A 207 0.77 -10.37 -4.72
CA TYR A 207 2.14 -9.88 -4.71
C TYR A 207 2.66 -9.69 -3.29
N GLY A 208 1.81 -9.22 -2.37
CA GLY A 208 2.12 -9.08 -0.95
C GLY A 208 2.51 -10.42 -0.31
N ILE A 209 1.67 -11.46 -0.45
CA ILE A 209 1.96 -12.79 0.13
C ILE A 209 3.21 -13.42 -0.50
N ASN A 210 3.43 -13.25 -1.80
CA ASN A 210 4.56 -13.85 -2.52
C ASN A 210 5.89 -13.12 -2.34
N LYS A 211 5.93 -11.94 -1.69
CA LYS A 211 7.13 -11.11 -1.56
C LYS A 211 7.40 -10.55 -0.17
N LEU A 212 6.41 -10.45 0.71
CA LEU A 212 6.64 -10.16 2.13
C LEU A 212 7.14 -11.44 2.82
N PRO A 213 8.14 -11.37 3.71
CA PRO A 213 8.75 -12.51 4.40
C PRO A 213 7.88 -13.01 5.56
N LEU A 214 6.61 -13.32 5.27
CA LEU A 214 5.58 -13.76 6.23
C LEU A 214 5.86 -15.16 6.83
N LYS A 215 6.99 -15.77 6.47
CA LYS A 215 7.48 -17.06 6.97
C LYS A 215 8.90 -16.99 7.54
N GLU A 216 9.52 -15.80 7.57
CA GLU A 216 10.87 -15.65 8.12
C GLU A 216 10.83 -15.76 9.65
N ALA A 217 11.60 -16.72 10.19
CA ALA A 217 11.72 -16.92 11.62
C ALA A 217 12.27 -15.66 12.33
N LEU A 218 13.30 -15.01 11.77
CA LEU A 218 13.89 -13.80 12.38
C LEU A 218 12.84 -12.70 12.60
N LEU A 219 12.05 -12.40 11.58
CA LEU A 219 11.05 -11.34 11.66
C LEU A 219 9.86 -11.74 12.54
N ARG A 220 9.48 -13.03 12.58
CA ARG A 220 8.50 -13.55 13.54
C ARG A 220 8.96 -13.32 14.97
N HIS A 221 10.19 -13.72 15.31
CA HIS A 221 10.73 -13.65 16.66
C HIS A 221 11.12 -12.23 17.10
N THR A 222 11.43 -11.29 16.17
CA THR A 222 11.76 -9.89 16.55
C THR A 222 10.67 -9.14 17.34
N ARG A 223 9.48 -9.72 17.53
CA ARG A 223 8.42 -9.16 18.38
C ARG A 223 8.83 -9.04 19.85
N CYS A 224 9.71 -9.89 20.37
CA CYS A 224 10.24 -9.78 21.74
C CYS A 224 11.07 -8.49 21.96
N VAL A 225 11.58 -7.88 20.88
CA VAL A 225 12.30 -6.59 20.89
C VAL A 225 11.33 -5.40 20.96
N ASP A 226 10.02 -5.61 20.73
CA ASP A 226 9.01 -4.58 20.97
C ASP A 226 8.64 -4.55 22.46
N VAL A 227 9.15 -3.55 23.17
CA VAL A 227 8.89 -3.31 24.60
C VAL A 227 7.38 -3.23 24.91
N GLN A 228 6.53 -2.88 23.93
CA GLN A 228 5.07 -2.82 24.11
C GLN A 228 4.37 -4.18 23.97
N GLN A 229 5.03 -5.19 23.37
CA GLN A 229 4.49 -6.54 23.14
C GLN A 229 5.31 -7.64 23.84
N ARG A 230 6.31 -7.28 24.66
CA ARG A 230 7.19 -8.23 25.35
C ARG A 230 6.42 -9.24 26.22
N THR A 231 5.36 -8.81 26.88
CA THR A 231 4.44 -9.66 27.68
C THR A 231 3.55 -10.59 26.84
N GLU A 232 3.55 -10.46 25.53
CA GLU A 232 2.83 -11.32 24.59
C GLU A 232 3.77 -12.28 23.82
N CYS A 233 5.06 -12.33 24.19
CA CYS A 233 6.12 -13.13 23.58
C CYS A 233 6.59 -14.22 24.55
N GLY A 234 7.00 -15.38 24.03
CA GLY A 234 7.54 -16.47 24.85
C GLY A 234 9.06 -16.41 24.92
N VAL A 235 9.66 -17.14 25.87
CA VAL A 235 11.13 -17.24 26.00
C VAL A 235 11.79 -17.80 24.74
N GLU A 236 11.07 -18.60 23.95
CA GLU A 236 11.52 -19.10 22.64
C GLU A 236 11.80 -17.98 21.63
N ASP A 237 11.12 -16.82 21.73
CA ASP A 237 11.40 -15.66 20.90
C ASP A 237 12.77 -15.03 21.24
N ALA A 238 13.26 -15.17 22.48
CA ALA A 238 14.58 -14.70 22.90
C ALA A 238 15.68 -15.75 22.64
N LEU A 239 15.43 -17.01 22.99
CA LEU A 239 16.35 -18.14 22.76
C LEU A 239 16.67 -18.31 21.27
N TYR A 240 15.72 -18.04 20.37
CA TYR A 240 15.97 -18.00 18.93
C TYR A 240 17.08 -17.02 18.53
N PHE A 241 17.17 -15.84 19.16
CA PHE A 241 18.27 -14.91 18.87
C PHE A 241 19.59 -15.37 19.48
N ILE A 242 19.56 -15.93 20.69
CA ILE A 242 20.75 -16.44 21.37
C ILE A 242 21.39 -17.57 20.55
N ASP A 243 20.60 -18.52 20.06
CA ASP A 243 21.07 -19.59 19.18
C ASP A 243 21.51 -19.08 17.79
N ARG A 244 20.81 -18.10 17.22
CA ARG A 244 21.17 -17.54 15.90
C ARG A 244 22.40 -16.62 15.93
N PHE A 245 22.75 -16.07 17.10
CA PHE A 245 23.80 -15.06 17.25
C PHE A 245 24.72 -15.37 18.45
N GLN A 246 25.13 -16.63 18.60
CA GLN A 246 25.94 -17.14 19.73
C GLN A 246 27.22 -16.33 20.00
N GLU A 247 27.88 -15.78 18.97
CA GLU A 247 29.07 -14.92 19.08
C GLU A 247 28.78 -13.50 19.62
N LEU A 248 27.53 -13.04 19.55
CA LEU A 248 27.09 -11.71 19.99
C LEU A 248 26.26 -11.75 21.27
N LEU A 249 25.64 -12.89 21.57
CA LEU A 249 24.73 -13.10 22.70
C LEU A 249 25.26 -14.25 23.58
N PRO A 250 26.10 -13.95 24.59
CA PRO A 250 26.77 -14.95 25.41
C PRO A 250 25.85 -15.54 26.51
N PHE A 251 24.69 -16.04 26.10
CA PHE A 251 23.65 -16.61 26.98
C PHE A 251 23.40 -18.10 26.68
N HIS A 252 24.45 -18.82 26.31
CA HIS A 252 24.36 -20.17 25.74
C HIS A 252 24.62 -21.31 26.74
N GLY A 253 25.04 -21.03 27.97
CA GLY A 253 25.09 -22.02 29.04
C GLY A 253 23.74 -22.16 29.78
N PRO A 254 23.51 -23.26 30.52
CA PRO A 254 22.24 -23.49 31.20
C PRO A 254 21.89 -22.39 32.21
N GLU A 255 22.86 -21.97 33.02
CA GLU A 255 22.66 -20.92 34.02
C GLU A 255 22.35 -19.55 33.40
N GLU A 256 22.81 -19.26 32.18
CA GLU A 256 22.39 -18.05 31.46
C GLU A 256 20.99 -18.20 30.85
N GLN A 257 20.64 -19.38 30.34
CA GLN A 257 19.31 -19.63 29.79
C GLN A 257 18.22 -19.60 30.88
N ASP A 258 18.50 -20.08 32.10
CA ASP A 258 17.59 -19.94 33.24
C ASP A 258 17.29 -18.47 33.55
N LYS A 259 18.32 -17.59 33.55
CA LYS A 259 18.14 -16.13 33.73
C LYS A 259 17.35 -15.49 32.59
N VAL A 260 17.48 -16.00 31.36
CA VAL A 260 16.67 -15.57 30.21
C VAL A 260 15.22 -16.06 30.33
N CYS A 261 14.97 -17.21 30.98
CA CYS A 261 13.62 -17.66 31.32
C CYS A 261 12.97 -16.77 32.39
N GLU A 262 13.70 -16.41 33.45
CA GLU A 262 13.21 -15.51 34.52
C GLU A 262 12.73 -14.15 33.98
N GLU A 263 13.40 -13.63 32.95
CA GLU A 263 13.05 -12.38 32.24
C GLU A 263 11.77 -12.50 31.34
N PHE A 264 11.08 -13.64 31.33
CA PHE A 264 9.84 -13.90 30.57
C PHE A 264 8.72 -14.59 31.39
N LEU A 265 8.82 -14.58 32.73
CA LEU A 265 7.80 -15.07 33.68
C LEU A 265 6.92 -13.95 34.26
#